data_AF-A0A1I7I887-F1
#
_entry.id   AF-A0A1I7I887-F1
#
_cell.length_a   1.000
_cell.length_b   1.000
_cell.length_c   1.000
_cell.angle_alpha   90.00
_cell.angle_beta   90.00
_cell.angle_gamma   90.00
#
_symmetry.space_group_name_H-M   'P 1'
#
loop_
_entity.id
_entity.type
_entity.pdbx_description
1 polymer ?
#
loop_
_entity_poly.entity_id
_entity_poly.type
_entity_poly.pdbx_seq_one_letter_code
_entity_poly.pdbx_strand_id
1 'polypeptide(L)'
;MDRQVIDQKLESLRRCLERIQQKCPATAQELINDIDLQDIIALNLSRAVQISVDIGTHLLAETTTPVSTTMGQTFDLLAQANILDATVAAQLKKAVGFRNIAVHNY
;
A
#
# COMPACT_ATOMS: atom_id res chain seq x y z
N MET A 1 -8.69 3.24 19.43
CA MET A 1 -8.83 2.78 18.04
C MET A 1 -10.14 3.30 17.49
N ASP A 2 -10.08 4.21 16.52
CA ASP A 2 -11.30 4.56 15.79
C ASP A 2 -11.55 3.49 14.73
N ARG A 3 -12.24 2.44 15.18
CA ARG A 3 -12.56 1.27 14.35
C ARG A 3 -13.28 1.65 13.06
N GLN A 4 -14.12 2.68 13.11
CA GLN A 4 -14.85 3.16 11.94
C GLN A 4 -13.90 3.73 10.87
N VAL A 5 -12.87 4.47 11.28
CA VAL A 5 -11.85 5.00 10.35
C VAL A 5 -11.06 3.88 9.69
N ILE A 6 -10.67 2.85 10.46
CA ILE A 6 -9.95 1.70 9.90
C ILE A 6 -10.84 0.90 8.95
N ASP A 7 -12.10 0.66 9.30
CA ASP A 7 -13.04 -0.07 8.44
C ASP A 7 -13.26 0.65 7.11
N GLN A 8 -13.37 1.99 7.12
CA GLN A 8 -13.46 2.80 5.89
C GLN A 8 -12.19 2.73 5.04
N LYS A 9 -11.01 2.73 5.67
CA LYS A 9 -9.73 2.56 4.97
C LYS A 9 -9.60 1.17 4.37
N LEU A 10 -10.01 0.12 5.08
CA LEU A 10 -10.01 -1.26 4.58
C LEU A 10 -10.95 -1.43 3.39
N GLU A 11 -12.16 -0.84 3.44
CA GLU A 11 -13.07 -0.87 2.28
C GLU A 11 -12.48 -0.11 1.08
N SER A 12 -11.80 1.01 1.31
CA SER A 12 -11.12 1.76 0.26
C SER A 12 -9.95 0.96 -0.35
N LEU A 13 -9.18 0.25 0.48
CA LEU A 13 -8.13 -0.66 0.05
C LEU A 13 -8.71 -1.80 -0.81
N ARG A 14 -9.80 -2.42 -0.34
CA ARG A 14 -10.50 -3.49 -1.07
C ARG A 14 -10.92 -3.04 -2.47
N ARG A 15 -11.50 -1.84 -2.60
CA ARG A 15 -11.88 -1.27 -3.90
C ARG A 15 -10.69 -1.02 -4.83
N CYS A 16 -9.55 -0.58 -4.29
CA CYS A 16 -8.32 -0.43 -5.08
C CYS A 16 -7.86 -1.79 -5.61
N LEU A 17 -7.84 -2.82 -4.77
CA LEU A 17 -7.46 -4.18 -5.15
C LEU A 17 -8.40 -4.78 -6.20
N GLU A 18 -9.72 -4.62 -6.03
CA GLU A 18 -10.69 -5.04 -7.05
C GLU A 18 -10.46 -4.35 -8.39
N ARG A 19 -10.19 -3.03 -8.38
CA ARG A 19 -9.91 -2.30 -9.63
C ARG A 19 -8.64 -2.76 -10.31
N ILE A 20 -7.59 -3.07 -9.55
CA ILE A 20 -6.36 -3.66 -10.10
C ILE A 20 -6.70 -5.01 -10.74
N GLN A 21 -7.40 -5.89 -10.04
CA GLN A 21 -7.76 -7.22 -10.56
C GLN A 21 -8.63 -7.15 -11.82
N GLN A 22 -9.62 -6.24 -11.85
CA GLN A 22 -10.52 -6.07 -13.00
C GLN A 22 -9.81 -5.50 -14.24
N LYS A 23 -8.74 -4.74 -14.05
CA LYS A 23 -8.04 -4.02 -15.12
C LYS A 23 -6.71 -4.66 -15.49
N CYS A 24 -6.23 -5.61 -14.71
CA CYS A 24 -5.04 -6.38 -15.02
C CYS A 24 -5.33 -7.28 -16.23
N PRO A 25 -4.63 -7.10 -17.36
CA PRO A 25 -4.81 -7.96 -18.53
C PRO A 25 -4.22 -9.36 -18.29
N ALA A 26 -4.52 -10.29 -19.19
CA ALA A 26 -4.02 -11.66 -19.09
C ALA A 26 -2.50 -11.75 -19.33
N THR A 27 -1.95 -10.82 -20.10
CA THR A 27 -0.53 -10.81 -20.48
C THR A 27 0.12 -9.46 -20.23
N ALA A 28 1.43 -9.48 -19.93
CA ALA A 28 2.22 -8.25 -19.80
C ALA A 28 2.29 -7.47 -21.13
N GLN A 29 2.19 -8.15 -22.27
CA GLN A 29 2.23 -7.51 -23.58
C GLN A 29 0.99 -6.64 -23.83
N GLU A 30 -0.19 -7.10 -23.42
CA GLU A 30 -1.42 -6.30 -23.43
C GLU A 30 -1.28 -5.05 -22.56
N LEU A 31 -0.67 -5.20 -21.37
CA LEU A 31 -0.44 -4.06 -20.49
C LEU A 31 0.52 -3.04 -21.13
N ILE A 32 1.64 -3.48 -21.71
CA ILE A 32 2.62 -2.61 -22.37
C ILE A 32 1.98 -1.80 -23.51
N ASN A 33 1.02 -2.38 -24.21
CA ASN A 33 0.37 -1.76 -25.37
C ASN A 33 -0.81 -0.84 -25.01
N ASP A 34 -1.22 -0.77 -23.75
CA ASP A 34 -2.36 0.01 -23.28
C ASP A 34 -1.96 0.93 -22.12
N ILE A 35 -1.75 2.21 -22.43
CA ILE A 35 -1.32 3.22 -21.46
C ILE A 35 -2.42 3.53 -20.43
N ASP A 36 -3.69 3.42 -20.80
CA ASP A 36 -4.79 3.66 -19.87
C ASP A 36 -4.84 2.55 -18.81
N LEU A 37 -4.61 1.29 -19.20
CA LEU A 37 -4.50 0.19 -18.25
C LEU A 37 -3.30 0.35 -17.32
N GLN A 38 -2.15 0.78 -17.84
CA GLN A 38 -0.97 1.07 -17.03
C GLN A 38 -1.26 2.13 -15.97
N ASP A 39 -1.84 3.27 -16.37
CA ASP A 39 -2.15 4.37 -15.47
C ASP A 39 -3.19 3.97 -14.41
N ILE A 40 -4.24 3.25 -14.81
CA ILE A 40 -5.26 2.76 -13.87
C ILE A 40 -4.64 1.81 -12.84
N ILE A 41 -3.80 0.87 -13.26
CA ILE A 41 -3.16 -0.10 -12.35
C ILE A 41 -2.16 0.62 -11.43
N ALA A 42 -1.29 1.47 -11.98
CA ALA A 42 -0.27 2.21 -11.24
C ALA A 42 -0.90 3.13 -10.18
N LEU A 43 -1.99 3.83 -10.53
CA LEU A 43 -2.71 4.71 -9.61
C LEU A 43 -3.36 3.92 -8.47
N ASN A 44 -4.04 2.81 -8.78
CA ASN A 44 -4.69 2.01 -7.73
C ASN A 44 -3.69 1.28 -6.84
N LEU A 45 -2.54 0.82 -7.37
CA LEU A 45 -1.45 0.29 -6.57
C LEU A 45 -0.88 1.35 -5.63
N SER A 46 -0.61 2.56 -6.15
CA SER A 46 -0.11 3.68 -5.34
C SER A 46 -1.07 4.07 -4.22
N ARG A 47 -2.38 4.06 -4.49
CA ARG A 47 -3.43 4.28 -3.49
C ARG A 47 -3.48 3.17 -2.45
N ALA A 48 -3.44 1.90 -2.87
CA ALA A 48 -3.44 0.75 -1.97
C ALA A 48 -2.25 0.81 -0.99
N VAL A 49 -1.06 1.13 -1.49
CA VAL A 49 0.15 1.31 -0.67
C VAL A 49 -0.03 2.46 0.33
N GLN A 50 -0.52 3.62 -0.13
CA GLN A 50 -0.77 4.76 0.77
C GLN A 50 -1.75 4.40 1.90
N ILE A 51 -2.88 3.76 1.56
CA ILE A 51 -3.89 3.36 2.55
C ILE A 51 -3.28 2.38 3.56
N SER A 52 -2.44 1.44 3.09
CA SER A 52 -1.76 0.48 3.96
C SER A 52 -0.80 1.17 4.94
N VAL A 53 -0.09 2.21 4.49
CA VAL A 53 0.74 3.05 5.36
C VAL A 53 -0.13 3.78 6.37
N ASP A 54 -1.22 4.44 5.94
CA ASP A 54 -2.10 5.18 6.84
C ASP A 54 -2.69 4.30 7.95
N ILE A 55 -3.13 3.08 7.61
CA ILE A 55 -3.60 2.09 8.58
C ILE A 55 -2.47 1.75 9.54
N GLY A 56 -1.27 1.48 9.03
CA GLY A 56 -0.10 1.17 9.84
C GLY A 56 0.27 2.29 10.81
N THR A 57 0.28 3.54 10.35
CA THR A 57 0.54 4.71 11.19
C THR A 57 -0.53 4.86 12.27
N HIS A 58 -1.82 4.64 11.93
CA HIS A 58 -2.89 4.68 12.92
C HIS A 58 -2.73 3.61 14.00
N LEU A 59 -2.36 2.38 13.63
CA LEU A 59 -2.10 1.30 14.58
C LEU A 59 -0.91 1.61 15.49
N LEU A 60 0.17 2.16 14.93
CA LEU A 60 1.36 2.53 15.70
C LEU A 60 1.11 3.70 16.66
N ALA A 61 0.21 4.63 16.32
CA ALA A 61 -0.14 5.76 17.19
C ALA A 61 -0.73 5.33 18.54
N GLU A 62 -1.21 4.10 18.66
CA GLU A 62 -1.74 3.53 19.91
C GLU A 62 -0.68 2.79 20.74
N THR A 63 0.53 2.69 20.21
CA THR A 63 1.67 2.05 20.87
C THR A 63 2.63 3.10 21.41
N THR A 64 3.59 2.69 22.24
CA THR A 64 4.71 3.55 22.68
C THR A 64 5.83 3.66 21.62
N THR A 65 5.59 3.17 20.41
CA THR A 65 6.56 3.10 19.33
C THR A 65 6.85 4.51 18.78
N PRO A 66 8.11 4.84 18.47
CA PRO A 66 8.45 6.13 17.85
C PRO A 66 7.72 6.34 16.52
N VAL A 67 7.46 7.61 16.19
CA VAL A 67 6.83 7.98 14.93
C VAL A 67 7.75 7.63 13.76
N SER A 68 7.22 6.93 12.77
CA SER A 68 7.93 6.61 11.52
C SER A 68 8.30 7.90 10.76
N THR A 69 9.56 8.02 10.33
CA THR A 69 10.04 9.15 9.50
C THR A 69 9.83 8.90 8.01
N THR A 70 9.61 7.65 7.60
CA THR A 70 9.32 7.28 6.21
C THR A 70 8.16 6.29 6.13
N MET A 71 7.47 6.26 4.98
CA MET A 71 6.41 5.29 4.70
C MET A 71 6.88 3.84 4.89
N GLY A 72 8.07 3.49 4.40
CA GLY A 72 8.65 2.14 4.54
C GLY A 72 8.94 1.76 5.99
N GLN A 73 9.41 2.71 6.80
CA GLN A 73 9.68 2.49 8.22
C GLN A 73 8.41 2.15 9.02
N THR A 74 7.23 2.62 8.59
CA THR A 74 5.95 2.23 9.18
C THR A 74 5.81 0.71 9.25
N PHE A 75 6.15 -0.01 8.17
CA PHE A 75 6.06 -1.46 8.14
C PHE A 75 7.15 -2.14 8.97
N ASP A 76 8.36 -1.58 9.04
CA ASP A 76 9.43 -2.08 9.91
C ASP A 76 9.00 -2.01 11.39
N LEU A 77 8.36 -0.90 11.79
CA LEU A 77 7.86 -0.70 13.16
C LEU A 77 6.68 -1.61 13.50
N LEU A 78 5.76 -1.84 12.56
CA LEU A 78 4.67 -2.81 12.75
C LEU A 78 5.18 -4.24 12.97
N ALA A 79 6.24 -4.63 12.25
CA ALA A 79 6.88 -5.92 12.44
C ALA A 79 7.58 -6.03 13.81
N GLN A 80 8.30 -4.98 14.23
CA GLN A 80 8.94 -4.93 15.55
C GLN A 80 7.92 -5.00 16.69
N ALA A 81 6.75 -4.41 16.51
CA ALA A 81 5.64 -4.49 17.46
C ALA A 81 4.88 -5.83 17.41
N ASN A 82 5.28 -6.79 16.57
CA ASN A 82 4.59 -8.06 16.31
C ASN A 82 3.13 -7.91 15.83
N ILE A 83 2.79 -6.77 15.23
CA ILE A 83 1.46 -6.50 14.65
C ILE A 83 1.37 -7.06 13.23
N LEU A 84 2.50 -7.08 12.51
CA LEU A 84 2.60 -7.55 11.13
C LEU A 84 3.73 -8.57 11.01
N ASP A 85 3.52 -9.63 10.23
CA ASP A 85 4.60 -10.58 9.94
C ASP A 85 5.76 -9.88 9.22
N ALA A 86 7.00 -10.20 9.60
CA ALA A 86 8.20 -9.58 9.06
C ALA A 86 8.33 -9.76 7.53
N THR A 87 7.84 -10.88 6.99
CA THR A 87 7.83 -11.16 5.55
C THR A 87 6.88 -10.22 4.83
N VAL A 88 5.68 -10.02 5.39
CA VAL A 88 4.67 -9.12 4.83
C VAL A 88 5.15 -7.67 4.92
N ALA A 89 5.74 -7.28 6.04
CA ALA A 89 6.33 -5.95 6.20
C ALA A 89 7.39 -5.66 5.13
N ALA A 90 8.28 -6.62 4.86
CA ALA A 90 9.30 -6.49 3.83
C ALA A 90 8.71 -6.36 2.41
N GLN A 91 7.62 -7.06 2.11
CA GLN A 91 6.91 -6.93 0.84
C GLN A 91 6.23 -5.57 0.69
N LEU A 92 5.54 -5.08 1.71
CA LEU A 92 4.89 -3.76 1.69
C LEU A 92 5.90 -2.63 1.56
N LYS A 93 7.08 -2.76 2.18
CA LYS A 93 8.18 -1.81 2.01
C LYS A 93 8.69 -1.76 0.56
N LYS A 94 8.77 -2.89 -0.14
CA LYS A 94 9.06 -2.91 -1.59
C LYS A 94 7.95 -2.22 -2.40
N ALA A 95 6.69 -2.40 -2.02
CA ALA A 95 5.56 -1.73 -2.65
C ALA A 95 5.60 -0.19 -2.49
N VAL A 96 6.09 0.32 -1.34
CA VAL A 96 6.40 1.75 -1.17
C VAL A 96 7.46 2.21 -2.16
N GLY A 97 8.51 1.41 -2.39
CA GLY A 97 9.52 1.68 -3.42
C GLY A 97 8.90 1.81 -4.82
N PHE A 98 8.04 0.86 -5.20
CA PHE A 98 7.30 0.92 -6.46
C PHE A 98 6.44 2.20 -6.57
N ARG A 99 5.64 2.53 -5.55
CA ARG A 99 4.84 3.76 -5.52
C ARG A 99 5.70 5.00 -5.76
N ASN A 100 6.87 5.08 -5.11
CA ASN A 100 7.74 6.24 -5.26
C ASN A 100 8.27 6.40 -6.68
N ILE A 101 8.63 5.30 -7.34
CA ILE A 101 9.03 5.30 -8.76
C ILE A 101 7.84 5.71 -9.64
N ALA A 102 6.67 5.08 -9.45
CA ALA A 102 5.48 5.33 -10.27
C ALA A 102 4.93 6.75 -10.16
N VAL A 103 5.07 7.41 -9.00
CA VAL A 103 4.56 8.77 -8.76
C VAL A 103 5.59 9.85 -9.06
N HIS A 104 6.85 9.62 -8.72
CA HIS A 104 7.88 10.66 -8.78
C HIS A 104 8.91 10.45 -9.90
N ASN A 105 8.78 9.36 -10.67
CA ASN A 105 9.64 9.03 -11.81
C ASN A 105 11.15 8.99 -11.47
N TYR A 106 11.48 8.55 -10.24
CA TYR A 106 12.86 8.29 -9.81
C TYR A 106 13.49 7.12 -10.56
#